data_AF-A0ABC8LAB3-F1
#
_entry.id   AF-A0ABC8LAB3-F1
#
_cell.length_a   1.000
_cell.length_b   1.000
_cell.length_c   1.000
_cell.angle_alpha   90.00
_cell.angle_beta   90.00
_cell.angle_gamma   90.00
#
_symmetry.space_group_name_H-M   'P 1'
#
loop_
_entity.id
_entity.type
_entity.pdbx_description
1 polymer ?
#
loop_
_entity_poly.entity_id
_entity_poly.type
_entity_poly.pdbx_seq_one_letter_code
_entity_poly.pdbx_strand_id
1 'polypeptide(L)'
;MFPSLALSTAPMALTIISATRRSQATQLNATKPEKKRATTSGFSGRTSKELTWQCIEGCGACCKLAKDFAFATPDEIFDDPDDVELYRSMIGDDGWCINYEKSTRKCSIYADRPYFCRVEPEVFKTLYGIEEKKFNKEACSCCIDTIKTIHGSDSKELDNFNRAIRSSPSSS
;
A
#
# COMPACT_ATOMS: atom_id res chain seq x y z
N MET A 1 27.58 35.16 -48.37
CA MET A 1 27.94 36.60 -48.29
C MET A 1 27.45 37.11 -46.94
N PHE A 2 28.37 37.63 -46.12
CA PHE A 2 28.22 38.22 -44.77
C PHE A 2 27.35 39.51 -44.77
N PRO A 3 27.00 40.18 -43.64
CA PRO A 3 27.50 40.12 -42.24
C PRO A 3 26.40 40.00 -41.15
N SER A 4 26.62 39.50 -39.93
CA SER A 4 27.42 39.96 -38.76
C SER A 4 26.98 41.32 -38.14
N LEU A 5 26.44 41.27 -36.93
CA LEU A 5 26.40 42.35 -35.93
C LEU A 5 26.66 41.77 -34.53
N ALA A 6 27.83 42.07 -33.99
CA ALA A 6 28.16 42.07 -32.56
C ALA A 6 27.78 43.46 -31.99
N LEU A 7 27.44 43.68 -30.72
CA LEU A 7 28.27 43.71 -29.50
C LEU A 7 27.30 44.08 -28.34
N SER A 8 27.42 43.61 -27.10
CA SER A 8 28.14 44.36 -26.06
C SER A 8 28.07 43.64 -24.71
N THR A 9 29.23 43.58 -24.06
CA THR A 9 29.54 42.96 -22.77
C THR A 9 29.36 43.94 -21.61
N ALA A 10 28.96 43.45 -20.43
CA ALA A 10 29.60 43.84 -19.17
C ALA A 10 29.27 42.84 -18.03
N PRO A 11 30.27 42.41 -17.23
CA PRO A 11 30.10 41.54 -16.07
C PRO A 11 29.92 42.37 -14.78
N MET A 12 29.19 41.84 -13.80
CA MET A 12 29.26 42.36 -12.43
C MET A 12 29.77 41.26 -11.48
N ALA A 13 30.78 41.67 -10.72
CA ALA A 13 31.69 40.85 -9.96
C ALA A 13 31.14 40.43 -8.59
N LEU A 14 31.78 39.39 -8.07
CA LEU A 14 31.59 38.71 -6.79
C LEU A 14 31.78 39.62 -5.58
N THR A 15 31.06 39.31 -4.49
CA THR A 15 31.58 39.53 -3.14
C THR A 15 31.35 38.28 -2.29
N ILE A 16 32.45 37.56 -2.05
CA ILE A 16 32.56 36.49 -1.06
C ILE A 16 32.87 37.17 0.28
N ILE A 17 32.05 36.93 1.31
CA ILE A 17 32.39 37.28 2.69
C ILE A 17 32.62 35.97 3.45
N SER A 18 33.89 35.64 3.66
CA SER A 18 34.33 34.63 4.63
C SER A 18 34.72 35.35 5.91
N ALA A 19 34.09 35.00 7.03
CA ALA A 19 34.51 35.41 8.37
C ALA A 19 34.83 34.18 9.22
N THR A 20 35.96 34.28 9.91
CA THR A 20 36.69 33.22 10.62
C THR A 20 36.08 32.80 11.97
N ARG A 21 36.48 31.59 12.35
CA ARG A 21 36.15 30.78 13.55
C ARG A 21 36.26 31.52 14.89
N ARG A 22 35.38 31.15 15.83
CA ARG A 22 35.77 31.00 17.25
C ARG A 22 35.01 29.84 17.90
N SER A 23 35.79 28.89 18.43
CA SER A 23 35.36 27.72 19.18
C SER A 23 34.79 28.12 20.55
N GLN A 24 33.69 27.50 20.95
CA GLN A 24 33.41 27.21 22.36
C GLN A 24 32.58 25.93 22.44
N ALA A 25 33.19 24.94 23.11
CA ALA A 25 32.58 23.69 23.49
C ALA A 25 31.55 23.95 24.60
N THR A 26 30.35 23.40 24.43
CA THR A 26 29.50 23.01 25.56
C THR A 26 28.81 21.71 25.20
N GLN A 27 29.30 20.63 25.81
CA GLN A 27 28.64 19.34 25.91
C GLN A 27 27.30 19.54 26.63
N LEU A 28 26.18 19.31 25.95
CA LEU A 28 24.89 19.08 26.59
C LEU A 28 24.27 17.85 25.95
N ASN A 29 24.43 16.74 26.67
CA ASN A 29 23.68 15.51 26.48
C ASN A 29 22.17 15.83 26.48
N ALA A 30 21.52 15.70 25.32
CA ALA A 30 20.07 15.69 25.20
C ALA A 30 19.63 14.28 24.83
N THR A 31 19.38 13.48 25.87
CA THR A 31 18.63 12.23 25.83
C THR A 31 17.31 12.46 25.09
N LYS A 32 17.12 11.80 23.94
CA LYS A 32 15.85 11.77 23.22
C LYS A 32 14.80 11.07 24.12
N PRO A 33 13.68 11.72 24.49
CA PRO A 33 12.67 11.08 25.31
C PRO A 33 11.90 10.05 24.45
N GLU A 34 12.06 8.80 24.84
CA GLU A 34 11.19 7.68 24.51
C GLU A 34 9.75 8.02 24.92
N LYS A 35 8.88 8.29 23.94
CA LYS A 35 7.43 8.40 24.19
C LYS A 35 6.87 7.01 24.47
N LYS A 36 7.02 6.55 25.72
CA LYS A 36 6.16 5.50 26.27
C LYS A 36 4.75 6.07 26.40
N ARG A 37 3.89 5.77 25.44
CA ARG A 37 2.44 6.02 25.57
C ARG A 37 1.89 4.96 26.53
N ALA A 38 1.89 5.29 27.82
CA ALA A 38 1.04 4.62 28.79
C ALA A 38 -0.39 5.10 28.56
N THR A 39 -1.24 4.22 28.04
CA THR A 39 -2.70 4.38 28.10
C THR A 39 -3.28 3.18 28.83
N THR A 40 -3.45 3.38 30.14
CA THR A 40 -4.62 3.00 30.93
C THR A 40 -5.31 1.69 30.55
N SER A 41 -4.97 0.64 31.30
CA SER A 41 -5.81 -0.54 31.51
C SER A 41 -7.19 -0.12 32.04
N GLY A 42 -8.26 -0.54 31.35
CA GLY A 42 -9.63 -0.24 31.74
C GLY A 42 -10.66 -0.92 30.82
N PHE A 43 -10.88 -2.21 31.06
CA PHE A 43 -12.16 -2.92 30.92
C PHE A 43 -13.01 -2.71 29.64
N SER A 44 -12.79 -3.56 28.64
CA SER A 44 -13.84 -4.13 27.79
C SER A 44 -13.31 -5.44 27.21
N GLY A 45 -13.36 -6.49 28.03
CA GLY A 45 -13.22 -7.87 27.57
C GLY A 45 -14.40 -8.24 26.69
N ARG A 46 -14.44 -7.67 25.48
CA ARG A 46 -15.13 -8.25 24.35
C ARG A 46 -14.11 -9.24 23.81
N THR A 47 -14.37 -10.54 23.97
CA THR A 47 -13.71 -11.57 23.17
C THR A 47 -13.76 -11.05 21.73
N SER A 48 -12.63 -10.56 21.21
CA SER A 48 -12.56 -10.14 19.82
C SER A 48 -12.73 -11.43 19.05
N LYS A 49 -13.97 -11.71 18.62
CA LYS A 49 -14.24 -12.85 17.76
C LYS A 49 -13.26 -12.73 16.60
N GLU A 50 -12.33 -13.68 16.54
CA GLU A 50 -11.29 -13.66 15.52
C GLU A 50 -12.00 -13.72 14.17
N LEU A 51 -11.76 -12.70 13.35
CA LEU A 51 -12.35 -12.62 12.02
C LEU A 51 -11.63 -13.66 11.17
N THR A 52 -12.37 -14.43 10.37
CA THR A 52 -11.75 -15.35 9.41
C THR A 52 -11.93 -14.77 8.03
N TRP A 53 -10.80 -14.52 7.37
CA TRP A 53 -10.79 -13.97 6.03
C TRP A 53 -11.42 -14.94 5.04
N GLN A 54 -12.24 -14.42 4.14
CA GLN A 54 -12.72 -15.14 2.97
C GLN A 54 -13.02 -14.16 1.84
N CYS A 55 -12.82 -14.61 0.60
CA CYS A 55 -13.22 -13.85 -0.58
C CYS A 55 -14.76 -13.85 -0.69
N ILE A 56 -15.34 -12.72 -1.10
CA ILE A 56 -16.79 -12.63 -1.39
C ILE A 56 -17.02 -12.42 -2.88
N GLU A 57 -18.11 -12.98 -3.39
CA GLU A 57 -18.55 -12.73 -4.76
C GLU A 57 -19.06 -11.29 -4.94
N GLY A 58 -18.92 -10.76 -6.15
CA GLY A 58 -19.45 -9.44 -6.50
C GLY A 58 -18.70 -8.23 -5.93
N CYS A 59 -17.54 -8.42 -5.30
CA CYS A 59 -16.71 -7.33 -4.78
C CYS A 59 -15.76 -6.75 -5.83
N GLY A 60 -14.79 -7.54 -6.32
CA GLY A 60 -13.84 -7.13 -7.35
C GLY A 60 -12.84 -6.03 -6.96
N ALA A 61 -12.83 -5.52 -5.72
CA ALA A 61 -11.99 -4.37 -5.35
C ALA A 61 -10.48 -4.64 -5.51
N CYS A 62 -10.03 -5.88 -5.29
CA CYS A 62 -8.64 -6.28 -5.52
C CYS A 62 -8.21 -6.22 -6.99
N CYS A 63 -9.16 -6.16 -7.94
CA CYS A 63 -8.88 -6.06 -9.37
C CYS A 63 -8.59 -4.62 -9.83
N LYS A 64 -8.72 -3.61 -8.97
CA LYS A 64 -8.18 -2.28 -9.26
C LYS A 64 -6.68 -2.29 -8.93
N LEU A 65 -5.87 -2.53 -9.96
CA LEU A 65 -4.42 -2.72 -9.84
C LEU A 65 -3.66 -1.39 -9.84
N ALA A 66 -4.02 -0.47 -10.74
CA ALA A 66 -3.46 0.88 -10.68
C ALA A 66 -4.14 1.66 -9.56
N LYS A 67 -3.48 1.68 -8.41
CA LYS A 67 -3.89 2.47 -7.25
C LYS A 67 -3.07 3.76 -7.18
N ASP A 68 -3.54 4.71 -6.39
CA ASP A 68 -2.84 5.94 -6.12
C ASP A 68 -1.63 5.72 -5.19
N PHE A 69 -0.89 6.80 -4.91
CA PHE A 69 0.30 6.83 -4.06
C PHE A 69 0.09 6.31 -2.63
N ALA A 70 -1.16 6.02 -2.22
CA ALA A 70 -1.49 5.44 -0.93
C ALA A 70 -1.19 3.94 -0.83
N PHE A 71 -0.86 3.28 -1.95
CA PHE A 71 -0.58 1.84 -2.01
C PHE A 71 0.82 1.56 -2.53
N ALA A 72 1.37 0.43 -2.08
CA ALA A 72 2.65 -0.05 -2.56
C ALA A 72 2.60 -0.32 -4.08
N THR A 73 3.66 0.11 -4.76
CA THR A 73 3.89 -0.14 -6.17
C THR A 73 4.33 -1.60 -6.40
N PRO A 74 4.19 -2.14 -7.62
CA PRO A 74 4.66 -3.50 -7.92
C PRO A 74 6.13 -3.71 -7.58
N ASP A 75 6.97 -2.70 -7.81
CA ASP A 75 8.42 -2.73 -7.50
C ASP A 75 8.72 -2.76 -6.00
N GLU A 76 7.77 -2.36 -5.15
CA GLU A 76 7.90 -2.46 -3.69
C GLU A 76 7.36 -3.79 -3.15
N ILE A 77 6.55 -4.51 -3.93
CA ILE A 77 5.89 -5.76 -3.52
C ILE A 77 6.66 -6.99 -3.98
N PHE A 78 7.25 -6.94 -5.18
CA PHE A 78 7.88 -8.08 -5.83
C PHE A 78 9.39 -7.93 -5.90
N ASP A 79 10.11 -8.94 -5.42
CA ASP A 79 11.55 -9.06 -5.60
C ASP A 79 11.92 -9.57 -7.01
N ASP A 80 11.01 -10.32 -7.64
CA ASP A 80 11.20 -10.90 -8.98
C ASP A 80 10.76 -9.90 -10.08
N PRO A 81 11.65 -9.49 -11.00
CA PRO A 81 11.26 -8.62 -12.10
C PRO A 81 10.18 -9.22 -13.02
N ASP A 82 10.11 -10.54 -13.18
CA ASP A 82 9.11 -11.19 -14.03
C ASP A 82 7.70 -11.01 -13.45
N ASP A 83 7.57 -11.02 -12.13
CA ASP A 83 6.30 -10.75 -11.43
C ASP A 83 5.87 -9.29 -11.56
N VAL A 84 6.83 -8.35 -11.51
CA VAL A 84 6.58 -6.93 -11.75
C VAL A 84 6.05 -6.72 -13.17
N GLU A 85 6.68 -7.32 -14.17
CA GLU A 85 6.25 -7.24 -15.57
C GLU A 85 4.87 -7.87 -15.76
N LEU A 86 4.63 -9.05 -15.19
CA LEU A 86 3.34 -9.72 -15.25
C LEU A 86 2.24 -8.86 -14.61
N TYR A 87 2.47 -8.32 -13.42
CA TYR A 87 1.51 -7.45 -12.75
C TYR A 87 1.15 -6.23 -13.62
N ARG A 88 2.16 -5.55 -14.18
CA ARG A 88 1.96 -4.37 -15.04
C ARG A 88 1.22 -4.72 -16.33
N SER A 89 1.53 -5.86 -16.94
CA SER A 89 0.86 -6.31 -18.17
C SER A 89 -0.64 -6.55 -17.98
N MET A 90 -1.07 -6.83 -16.73
CA MET A 90 -2.46 -7.06 -16.40
C MET A 90 -3.24 -5.75 -16.16
N ILE A 91 -2.59 -4.58 -16.11
CA ILE A 91 -3.26 -3.28 -15.88
C ILE A 91 -3.77 -2.73 -17.21
N GLY A 92 -5.09 -2.58 -17.34
CA GLY A 92 -5.71 -1.90 -18.47
C GLY A 92 -5.61 -0.38 -18.37
N ASP A 93 -5.95 0.32 -19.46
CA ASP A 93 -5.86 1.79 -19.57
C ASP A 93 -6.66 2.55 -18.50
N ASP A 94 -7.70 1.92 -17.98
CA ASP A 94 -8.56 2.45 -16.91
C ASP A 94 -8.06 2.09 -15.50
N GLY A 95 -6.90 1.46 -15.39
CA GLY A 95 -6.28 1.01 -14.15
C GLY A 95 -6.87 -0.24 -13.53
N TRP A 96 -7.85 -0.89 -14.17
CA TRP A 96 -8.40 -2.18 -13.75
C TRP A 96 -7.65 -3.33 -14.39
N CYS A 97 -7.68 -4.49 -13.75
CA CYS A 97 -7.16 -5.71 -14.33
C CYS A 97 -7.88 -6.02 -15.65
N ILE A 98 -7.14 -6.30 -16.73
CA ILE A 98 -7.70 -6.66 -18.04
C ILE A 98 -8.56 -7.92 -18.01
N ASN A 99 -8.35 -8.78 -17.00
CA ASN A 99 -9.12 -10.01 -16.78
C ASN A 99 -10.35 -9.80 -15.89
N TYR A 100 -10.63 -8.57 -15.44
CA TYR A 100 -11.80 -8.26 -14.61
C TYR A 100 -13.01 -7.91 -15.47
N GLU A 101 -13.99 -8.80 -15.46
CA GLU A 101 -15.27 -8.57 -16.12
C GLU A 101 -16.14 -7.66 -15.26
N LYS A 102 -16.22 -6.37 -15.62
CA LYS A 102 -16.92 -5.36 -14.81
C LYS A 102 -18.42 -5.61 -14.68
N SER A 103 -19.05 -6.20 -15.70
CA SER A 103 -20.49 -6.44 -15.71
C SER A 103 -20.91 -7.48 -14.67
N THR A 104 -20.14 -8.57 -14.56
CA THR A 104 -20.40 -9.68 -13.63
C THR A 104 -19.58 -9.59 -12.35
N ARG A 105 -18.57 -8.70 -12.32
CA ARG A 105 -17.59 -8.54 -11.24
C ARG A 105 -16.83 -9.83 -10.93
N LYS A 106 -16.46 -10.55 -11.99
CA LYS A 106 -15.70 -11.81 -11.92
C LYS A 106 -14.37 -11.69 -12.64
N CYS A 107 -13.41 -12.51 -12.25
CA CYS A 107 -12.15 -12.65 -12.97
C CYS A 107 -12.31 -13.77 -14.04
N SER A 108 -12.00 -13.47 -15.30
CA SER A 108 -12.07 -14.44 -16.40
C SER A 108 -11.10 -15.61 -16.23
N ILE A 109 -9.97 -15.38 -15.55
CA ILE A 109 -8.93 -16.38 -15.26
C ILE A 109 -8.94 -16.81 -13.79
N TYR A 110 -10.11 -16.84 -13.12
CA TYR A 110 -10.17 -17.04 -11.66
C TYR A 110 -9.39 -18.27 -11.16
N ALA A 111 -9.47 -19.39 -11.91
CA ALA A 111 -8.77 -20.63 -11.62
C ALA A 111 -7.25 -20.52 -11.85
N ASP A 112 -6.85 -19.78 -12.88
CA ASP A 112 -5.47 -19.63 -13.36
C ASP A 112 -4.81 -18.33 -12.86
N ARG A 113 -5.38 -17.69 -11.84
CA ARG A 113 -4.85 -16.44 -11.29
C ARG A 113 -3.39 -16.62 -10.85
N PRO A 114 -2.51 -15.65 -11.18
CA PRO A 114 -1.16 -15.60 -10.62
C PRO A 114 -1.20 -15.66 -9.10
N TYR A 115 -0.14 -16.19 -8.48
CA TYR A 115 -0.10 -16.40 -7.03
C TYR A 115 -0.33 -15.09 -6.24
N PHE A 116 0.21 -13.96 -6.71
CA PHE A 116 0.02 -12.65 -6.05
C PHE A 116 -1.42 -12.12 -6.10
N CYS A 117 -2.28 -12.69 -6.95
CA CYS A 117 -3.71 -12.40 -6.96
C CYS A 117 -4.50 -13.25 -5.95
N ARG A 118 -3.85 -14.19 -5.26
CA ARG A 118 -4.44 -15.06 -4.25
C ARG A 118 -4.15 -14.53 -2.87
N VAL A 119 -5.21 -14.33 -2.09
CA VAL A 119 -5.11 -13.93 -0.69
C VAL A 119 -5.06 -15.21 0.11
N GLU A 120 -3.87 -15.78 0.20
CA GLU A 120 -3.57 -17.05 0.86
C GLU A 120 -2.41 -16.85 1.85
N PRO A 121 -2.34 -17.63 2.95
CA PRO A 121 -1.31 -17.44 3.97
C PRO A 121 0.12 -17.50 3.44
N GLU A 122 0.39 -18.43 2.52
CA GLU A 122 1.71 -18.64 1.94
C GLU A 122 2.17 -17.47 1.07
N VAL A 123 1.23 -16.89 0.30
CA VAL A 123 1.48 -15.70 -0.51
C VAL A 123 1.78 -14.50 0.39
N PHE A 124 0.99 -14.30 1.46
CA PHE A 124 1.20 -13.21 2.41
C PHE A 124 2.51 -13.33 3.17
N LYS A 125 2.92 -14.56 3.51
CA LYS A 125 4.23 -14.83 4.11
C LYS A 125 5.36 -14.48 3.15
N THR A 126 5.23 -14.85 1.89
CA THR A 126 6.25 -14.63 0.85
C THR A 126 6.40 -13.15 0.51
N LEU A 127 5.30 -12.46 0.21
CA LEU A 127 5.32 -11.07 -0.27
C LEU A 127 5.48 -10.04 0.86
N TYR A 128 5.00 -10.34 2.07
CA TYR A 128 4.91 -9.34 3.15
C TYR A 128 5.54 -9.79 4.48
N GLY A 129 6.09 -11.00 4.55
CA GLY A 129 6.62 -11.55 5.81
C GLY A 129 5.55 -11.78 6.89
N ILE A 130 4.27 -11.85 6.51
CA ILE A 130 3.16 -12.02 7.45
C ILE A 130 3.03 -13.50 7.80
N GLU A 131 3.24 -13.84 9.07
CA GLU A 131 3.01 -15.20 9.57
C GLU A 131 1.53 -15.60 9.49
N GLU A 132 1.27 -16.89 9.24
CA GLU A 132 -0.08 -17.46 9.13
C GLU A 132 -1.00 -17.11 10.31
N LYS A 133 -0.47 -17.09 11.54
CA LYS A 133 -1.22 -16.69 12.75
C LYS A 133 -1.75 -15.25 12.71
N LYS A 134 -1.19 -14.40 11.84
CA LYS A 134 -1.62 -13.02 11.61
C LYS A 134 -2.38 -12.86 10.29
N PHE A 135 -2.39 -13.87 9.43
CA PHE A 135 -2.95 -13.81 8.08
C PHE A 135 -4.38 -13.27 8.08
N ASN A 136 -5.28 -13.87 8.87
CA ASN A 136 -6.68 -13.47 8.89
C ASN A 136 -6.87 -11.99 9.24
N LYS A 137 -6.12 -11.50 10.24
CA LYS A 137 -6.19 -10.10 10.66
C LYS A 137 -5.71 -9.16 9.56
N GLU A 138 -4.54 -9.43 8.99
CA GLU A 138 -3.92 -8.55 7.98
C GLU A 138 -4.68 -8.60 6.66
N ALA A 139 -5.12 -9.79 6.21
CA ALA A 139 -5.92 -9.97 5.02
C ALA A 139 -7.30 -9.29 5.14
N CYS A 140 -7.95 -9.39 6.30
CA CYS A 140 -9.20 -8.66 6.56
C CYS A 140 -8.98 -7.14 6.50
N SER A 141 -7.92 -6.62 7.15
CA SER A 141 -7.62 -5.19 7.15
C SER A 141 -7.35 -4.69 5.73
N CYS A 142 -6.46 -5.36 5.00
CA CYS A 142 -6.10 -5.00 3.62
C CYS A 142 -7.32 -5.00 2.68
N CYS A 143 -8.19 -6.01 2.80
CA CYS A 143 -9.42 -6.06 2.01
C CYS A 143 -10.41 -4.96 2.40
N ILE A 144 -10.58 -4.67 3.69
CA ILE A 144 -11.45 -3.56 4.15
C ILE A 144 -10.96 -2.23 3.56
N ASP A 145 -9.67 -1.94 3.68
CA ASP A 145 -9.11 -0.68 3.21
C ASP A 145 -9.21 -0.57 1.68
N THR A 146 -8.92 -1.65 0.96
CA THR A 146 -9.07 -1.69 -0.50
C THR A 146 -10.52 -1.49 -0.92
N ILE A 147 -11.49 -2.16 -0.28
CA ILE A 147 -12.91 -1.99 -0.59
C ILE A 147 -13.36 -0.55 -0.33
N LYS A 148 -12.94 0.06 0.77
CA LYS A 148 -13.25 1.46 1.08
C LYS A 148 -12.72 2.42 0.02
N THR A 149 -11.49 2.22 -0.44
CA THR A 149 -10.90 3.08 -1.47
C THR A 149 -11.63 2.94 -2.80
N ILE A 150 -12.02 1.72 -3.18
CA ILE A 150 -12.60 1.46 -4.51
C ILE A 150 -14.11 1.74 -4.56
N HIS A 151 -14.85 1.29 -3.56
CA HIS A 151 -16.32 1.34 -3.55
C HIS A 151 -16.89 2.36 -2.55
N GLY A 152 -16.08 2.83 -1.60
CA GLY A 152 -16.49 3.75 -0.54
C GLY A 152 -16.78 3.05 0.79
N SER A 153 -16.77 3.83 1.88
CA SER A 153 -17.01 3.35 3.24
C SER A 153 -18.45 2.91 3.52
N ASP A 154 -19.43 3.41 2.75
CA ASP A 154 -20.84 3.07 2.88
C ASP A 154 -21.32 2.08 1.80
N SER A 155 -20.38 1.34 1.22
CA SER A 155 -20.63 0.44 0.09
C SER A 155 -21.24 -0.91 0.52
N LYS A 156 -22.10 -1.47 -0.35
CA LYS A 156 -22.69 -2.79 -0.13
C LYS A 156 -21.62 -3.89 -0.12
N GLU A 157 -20.55 -3.69 -0.88
CA GLU A 157 -19.39 -4.56 -0.97
C GLU A 157 -18.70 -4.68 0.38
N LEU A 158 -18.50 -3.56 1.09
CA LEU A 158 -17.91 -3.55 2.42
C LEU A 158 -18.83 -4.22 3.45
N ASP A 159 -20.13 -3.92 3.40
CA ASP A 159 -21.11 -4.54 4.28
C ASP A 159 -21.17 -6.06 4.11
N ASN A 160 -21.17 -6.53 2.86
CA ASN A 160 -21.16 -7.95 2.53
C ASN A 160 -19.87 -8.62 3.03
N PHE A 161 -18.72 -7.99 2.83
CA PHE A 161 -17.43 -8.53 3.30
C PHE A 161 -17.38 -8.63 4.82
N ASN A 162 -17.76 -7.56 5.52
CA ASN A 162 -17.81 -7.52 6.98
C ASN A 162 -18.75 -8.57 7.57
N ARG A 163 -19.86 -8.88 6.89
CA ARG A 163 -20.78 -9.95 7.29
C ARG A 163 -20.11 -11.32 7.11
N ALA A 164 -19.50 -11.57 5.95
CA ALA A 164 -18.86 -12.83 5.63
C ALA A 164 -17.78 -13.19 6.66
N ILE A 165 -16.84 -12.28 6.94
CA ILE A 165 -15.71 -12.56 7.86
C ILE A 165 -16.11 -12.72 9.34
N ARG A 166 -17.33 -12.33 9.71
CA ARG A 166 -17.92 -12.55 11.06
C ARG A 166 -18.69 -13.86 11.15
N SER A 167 -19.21 -14.34 10.02
CA SER A 167 -20.05 -15.54 9.92
C SER A 167 -19.26 -16.82 9.69
N SER A 168 -17.97 -16.72 9.33
CA SER A 168 -17.11 -17.89 9.21
C SER A 168 -17.07 -18.66 10.54
N PRO A 169 -17.46 -19.94 10.56
CA PRO A 169 -17.29 -20.77 11.74
C PRO A 169 -15.79 -20.91 12.00
N SER A 170 -15.37 -20.69 13.24
CA SER A 170 -14.06 -21.11 13.69
C SER A 170 -13.96 -22.61 13.46
N SER A 171 -13.18 -23.02 12.46
CA SER A 171 -12.89 -24.43 12.17
C SER A 171 -12.52 -25.10 13.49
N SER A 172 -13.36 -26.04 13.92
CA SER A 172 -13.14 -26.87 15.12
C SER A 172 -12.25 -28.05 14.77
#